data_AF-Q17262-F1
#
_entry.id   AF-Q17262-F1
#
_cell.length_a   1.000
_cell.length_b   1.000
_cell.length_c   1.000
_cell.angle_alpha   90.00
_cell.angle_beta   90.00
_cell.angle_gamma   90.00
#
_symmetry.space_group_name_H-M   'P 1'
#
loop_
_entity.id
_entity.type
_entity.pdbx_description
1 polymer ?
#
loop_
_entity_poly.entity_id
_entity_poly.type
_entity_poly.pdbx_seq_one_letter_code
_entity_poly.pdbx_strand_id
1 'polypeptide(L)'
;KYANKPDSQLEAAGEEWVNGKGGMIKENYNQFKANMQLMHEKAALLGKAMAENLSPEAKKADVDLSNIGKDKTLSEQQKREKFKEYLRNLSPAVRNELQAVFYAKF
;
A
#
# COMPACT_ATOMS: atom_id res chain seq x y z
N LYS A 1 15.99 -10.63 -11.02
CA LYS A 1 15.15 -11.84 -10.80
C LYS A 1 13.89 -11.62 -9.92
N TYR A 2 13.69 -10.43 -9.34
CA TYR A 2 12.61 -10.17 -8.36
C TYR A 2 11.64 -9.04 -8.74
N ALA A 3 11.99 -8.15 -9.67
CA ALA A 3 11.23 -6.92 -9.94
C ALA A 3 9.74 -7.10 -10.33
N ASN A 4 9.37 -8.26 -10.85
CA ASN A 4 8.00 -8.56 -11.32
C ASN A 4 7.34 -9.69 -10.52
N LYS A 5 7.89 -10.07 -9.37
CA LYS A 5 7.26 -11.08 -8.51
C LYS A 5 6.19 -10.44 -7.63
N PRO A 6 5.13 -11.19 -7.27
CA PRO A 6 4.19 -10.76 -6.24
C PRO A 6 4.91 -10.43 -4.94
N ASP A 7 4.39 -9.44 -4.21
CA ASP A 7 4.96 -9.04 -2.92
C ASP A 7 5.06 -10.20 -1.95
N SER A 8 4.05 -11.09 -1.93
CA SER A 8 4.08 -12.31 -1.11
C SER A 8 5.30 -13.20 -1.41
N GLN A 9 5.73 -13.30 -2.67
CA GLN A 9 6.93 -14.06 -3.03
C GLN A 9 8.23 -13.32 -2.64
N LEU A 10 8.22 -11.99 -2.67
CA LEU A 10 9.36 -11.18 -2.22
C LEU A 10 9.52 -11.25 -0.71
N GLU A 11 8.42 -11.13 0.03
CA GLU A 11 8.37 -11.30 1.48
C GLU A 11 8.87 -12.70 1.85
N ALA A 12 8.32 -13.77 1.25
CA ALA A 12 8.74 -15.14 1.54
C ALA A 12 10.24 -15.38 1.28
N ALA A 13 10.76 -14.88 0.15
CA ALA A 13 12.19 -15.00 -0.15
C ALA A 13 13.08 -14.21 0.82
N GLY A 14 12.60 -13.05 1.30
CA GLY A 14 13.26 -12.27 2.33
C GLY A 14 13.27 -12.99 3.68
N GLU A 15 12.14 -13.55 4.10
CA GLU A 15 12.03 -14.29 5.35
C GLU A 15 12.90 -15.55 5.34
N GLU A 16 12.92 -16.31 4.24
CA GLU A 16 13.77 -17.48 4.09
C GLU A 16 15.25 -17.10 4.21
N TRP A 17 15.68 -16.03 3.52
CA TRP A 17 17.05 -15.55 3.59
C TRP A 17 17.43 -15.08 5.00
N VAL A 18 16.58 -14.31 5.67
CA VAL A 18 16.81 -13.84 7.05
C VAL A 18 16.89 -15.01 8.03
N ASN A 19 15.99 -15.99 7.91
CA ASN A 19 16.00 -17.17 8.75
C ASN A 19 17.27 -18.00 8.57
N GLY A 20 17.79 -18.10 7.34
CA GLY A 20 19.07 -18.75 7.06
C GLY A 20 20.29 -18.01 7.62
N LYS A 21 20.19 -16.70 7.90
CA LYS A 21 21.25 -15.93 8.56
C LYS A 21 21.21 -16.02 10.09
N GLY A 22 20.02 -15.98 10.68
CA GLY A 22 19.84 -16.02 12.14
C GLY A 22 20.48 -14.84 12.89
N GLY A 23 20.59 -14.98 14.21
CA GLY A 23 21.24 -14.01 15.09
C GLY A 23 20.71 -12.58 14.94
N MET A 24 21.63 -11.61 15.03
CA MET A 24 21.32 -10.17 14.99
C MET A 24 20.61 -9.73 13.69
N ILE A 25 20.83 -10.43 12.57
CA ILE A 25 20.14 -10.12 11.29
C ILE A 25 18.65 -10.41 11.42
N LYS A 26 18.27 -11.53 12.05
CA LYS A 26 16.86 -11.87 12.30
C LYS A 26 16.20 -10.92 13.28
N GLU A 27 16.91 -10.53 14.33
CA GLU A 27 16.41 -9.58 15.33
C GLU A 27 16.13 -8.21 14.71
N ASN A 28 17.09 -7.65 13.96
CA ASN A 28 16.92 -6.37 13.27
C ASN A 28 15.79 -6.42 12.23
N TYR A 29 15.64 -7.53 11.51
CA TYR A 29 14.55 -7.71 10.57
C TYR A 29 13.18 -7.74 11.26
N ASN A 30 13.07 -8.42 12.41
CA ASN A 30 11.84 -8.44 13.19
C ASN A 30 11.47 -7.05 13.73
N GLN A 31 12.46 -6.29 14.22
CA GLN A 31 12.25 -4.90 14.63
C GLN A 31 11.80 -4.02 13.45
N PHE A 32 12.41 -4.20 12.28
CA PHE A 32 12.00 -3.51 11.06
C PHE A 32 10.53 -3.81 10.71
N LYS A 33 10.10 -5.09 10.75
CA LYS A 33 8.69 -5.46 10.51
C LYS A 33 7.73 -4.79 11.49
N ALA A 34 8.08 -4.77 12.78
CA ALA A 34 7.26 -4.12 13.80
C ALA A 34 7.14 -2.60 13.55
N ASN A 35 8.25 -1.93 13.22
CA ASN A 35 8.26 -0.51 12.90
C ASN A 35 7.44 -0.20 11.64
N MET A 36 7.55 -1.04 10.60
CA MET A 36 6.75 -0.92 9.39
C MET A 36 5.26 -1.04 9.66
N GLN A 37 4.85 -2.01 10.48
CA GLN A 37 3.44 -2.16 10.87
C GLN A 37 2.92 -0.91 11.59
N LEU A 38 3.70 -0.37 12.54
CA LEU A 38 3.34 0.85 13.26
C LEU A 38 3.22 2.07 12.32
N MET A 39 4.08 2.19 11.31
CA MET A 39 3.95 3.23 10.29
C MET A 39 2.70 3.04 9.41
N HIS A 40 2.39 1.80 9.03
CA HIS A 40 1.18 1.48 8.26
C HIS A 40 -0.10 1.85 9.03
N GLU A 41 -0.17 1.55 10.33
CA GLU A 41 -1.30 1.90 11.18
C GLU A 41 -1.48 3.42 11.28
N LYS A 42 -0.39 4.17 11.49
CA LYS A 42 -0.41 5.64 11.49
C LYS A 42 -0.88 6.21 10.14
N ALA A 43 -0.37 5.68 9.03
CA ALA A 43 -0.77 6.11 7.69
C ALA A 43 -2.24 5.79 7.38
N ALA A 44 -2.77 4.69 7.93
CA ALA A 44 -4.18 4.32 7.83
C ALA A 44 -5.09 5.25 8.65
N LEU A 45 -4.68 5.63 9.86
CA LEU A 45 -5.41 6.61 10.69
C LEU A 45 -5.45 7.99 10.02
N LEU A 46 -4.32 8.47 9.49
CA LEU A 46 -4.26 9.70 8.71
C LEU A 46 -5.13 9.62 7.45
N GLY A 47 -5.12 8.48 6.76
CA GLY A 47 -6.00 8.22 5.62
C GLY A 47 -7.48 8.32 5.99
N LYS A 48 -7.90 7.70 7.10
CA LYS A 48 -9.28 7.75 7.59
C LYS A 48 -9.72 9.17 7.93
N ALA A 49 -8.90 9.93 8.65
CA ALA A 49 -9.23 11.31 9.06
C ALA A 49 -9.42 12.23 7.84
N MET A 50 -8.58 12.08 6.81
CA MET A 50 -8.71 12.87 5.58
C MET A 50 -9.87 12.41 4.71
N ALA A 51 -10.20 11.12 4.75
CA ALA A 51 -11.32 10.55 4.02
C ALA A 51 -12.68 11.04 4.55
N GLU A 52 -12.78 11.59 5.77
CA GLU A 52 -14.05 12.09 6.31
C GLU A 52 -14.69 13.15 5.41
N ASN A 53 -13.87 14.00 4.78
CA ASN A 53 -14.27 15.10 3.90
C ASN A 53 -14.58 14.66 2.45
N LEU A 54 -14.36 13.39 2.11
CA LEU A 54 -14.64 12.87 0.77
C LEU A 54 -16.14 12.59 0.56
N SER A 55 -16.60 12.73 -0.67
CA SER A 55 -17.90 12.22 -1.12
C SER A 55 -18.00 10.70 -0.90
N PRO A 56 -19.21 10.13 -0.79
CA PRO A 56 -19.38 8.67 -0.68
C PRO A 56 -18.68 7.89 -1.81
N GLU A 57 -18.73 8.42 -3.03
CA GLU A 57 -18.06 7.85 -4.20
C GLU A 57 -16.54 7.91 -4.08
N ALA A 58 -15.99 9.04 -3.60
CA ALA A 58 -14.55 9.17 -3.38
C ALA A 58 -14.05 8.35 -2.18
N LYS A 59 -14.85 8.17 -1.13
CA LYS A 59 -14.56 7.23 -0.02
C LYS A 59 -14.45 5.79 -0.53
N LYS A 60 -15.40 5.37 -1.37
CA LYS A 60 -15.35 4.04 -1.99
C LYS A 60 -14.10 3.90 -2.87
N ALA A 61 -13.80 4.91 -3.66
CA ALA A 61 -12.62 4.92 -4.51
C ALA A 61 -11.30 4.85 -3.72
N ASP A 62 -11.17 5.57 -2.61
CA ASP A 62 -10.02 5.49 -1.72
C ASP A 62 -9.84 4.07 -1.13
N VAL A 63 -10.93 3.43 -0.70
CA VAL A 63 -10.92 2.05 -0.21
C VAL A 63 -10.48 1.06 -1.29
N ASP A 64 -11.03 1.18 -2.50
CA ASP A 64 -10.68 0.30 -3.62
C ASP A 64 -9.20 0.45 -4.02
N LEU A 65 -8.70 1.70 -4.09
CA LEU A 65 -7.28 1.98 -4.32
C LEU A 65 -6.39 1.43 -3.19
N SER A 66 -6.81 1.56 -1.93
CA SER A 66 -6.13 0.96 -0.78
C SER A 66 -6.04 -0.56 -0.89
N ASN A 67 -7.11 -1.21 -1.35
CA ASN A 67 -7.16 -2.66 -1.53
C ASN A 67 -6.21 -3.11 -2.66
N ILE A 68 -6.13 -2.38 -3.77
CA ILE A 68 -5.14 -2.65 -4.84
C ILE A 68 -3.71 -2.56 -4.28
N GLY A 69 -3.43 -1.55 -3.46
CA GLY A 69 -2.09 -1.36 -2.86
C GLY A 69 -1.68 -2.49 -1.91
N LYS A 70 -2.65 -3.06 -1.18
CA LYS A 70 -2.45 -4.13 -0.19
C LYS A 70 -2.47 -5.54 -0.79
N ASP A 71 -2.86 -5.70 -2.05
CA ASP A 71 -2.94 -7.01 -2.68
C ASP A 71 -1.54 -7.61 -2.90
N LYS A 72 -1.17 -8.51 -2.00
CA LYS A 72 0.14 -9.20 -2.01
C LYS A 72 0.28 -10.23 -3.13
N THR A 73 -0.81 -10.52 -3.86
CA THR A 73 -0.78 -11.42 -5.02
C THR A 73 -0.34 -10.69 -6.29
N LEU A 74 -0.34 -9.35 -6.27
CA LEU A 74 0.12 -8.51 -7.34
C LEU A 74 1.58 -8.11 -7.12
N SER A 75 2.31 -7.99 -8.23
CA SER A 75 3.57 -7.26 -8.26
C SER A 75 3.32 -5.76 -8.28
N GLU A 76 4.33 -4.98 -7.89
CA GLU A 76 4.29 -3.51 -7.96
C GLU A 76 3.94 -2.98 -9.36
N GLN A 77 4.35 -3.65 -10.43
CA GLN A 77 3.95 -3.28 -11.78
C GLN A 77 2.44 -3.48 -12.00
N GLN A 78 1.91 -4.64 -11.62
CA GLN A 78 0.49 -4.95 -11.78
C GLN A 78 -0.38 -4.03 -10.92
N LYS A 79 0.08 -3.68 -9.70
CA LYS A 79 -0.60 -2.67 -8.88
C LYS A 79 -0.66 -1.33 -9.60
N ARG A 80 0.48 -0.83 -10.12
CA ARG A 80 0.51 0.44 -10.88
C ARG A 80 -0.43 0.43 -12.08
N GLU A 81 -0.52 -0.68 -12.81
CA GLU A 81 -1.43 -0.83 -13.95
C GLU A 81 -2.90 -0.77 -13.50
N LYS A 82 -3.27 -1.56 -12.48
CA LYS A 82 -4.61 -1.53 -11.89
C LYS A 82 -4.99 -0.17 -11.31
N PHE A 83 -4.06 0.50 -10.63
CA PHE A 83 -4.24 1.88 -10.14
C PHE A 83 -4.58 2.83 -11.29
N LYS A 84 -3.79 2.79 -12.38
CA LYS A 84 -4.02 3.65 -13.55
C LYS A 84 -5.34 3.35 -14.26
N GLU A 85 -5.73 2.08 -14.33
CA GLU A 85 -7.01 1.66 -14.93
C GLU A 85 -8.18 2.13 -14.07
N TYR A 86 -8.12 1.89 -12.75
CA TYR A 86 -9.14 2.31 -11.81
C TYR A 86 -9.36 3.82 -11.85
N LEU A 87 -8.28 4.60 -11.75
CA LEU A 87 -8.34 6.07 -11.82
C LEU A 87 -8.92 6.57 -13.16
N ARG A 88 -8.62 5.90 -14.28
CA ARG A 88 -9.19 6.26 -15.59
C ARG A 88 -10.70 6.10 -15.65
N ASN A 89 -11.26 5.13 -14.94
CA ASN A 89 -12.69 4.84 -14.90
C ASN A 89 -13.47 5.72 -13.91
N LEU A 90 -12.79 6.45 -13.04
CA LEU A 90 -13.42 7.39 -12.11
C LEU A 90 -13.84 8.69 -12.82
N SER A 91 -14.97 9.25 -12.37
CA SER A 91 -15.41 10.57 -12.81
C SER A 91 -14.35 11.63 -12.49
N PRO A 92 -14.25 12.70 -13.29
CA PRO A 92 -13.30 13.79 -13.01
C PRO A 92 -13.48 14.40 -11.61
N ALA A 93 -14.72 14.52 -11.12
CA ALA A 93 -15.01 15.04 -9.78
C ALA A 93 -14.38 14.18 -8.68
N VAL A 94 -14.58 12.85 -8.73
CA VAL A 94 -14.01 11.92 -7.74
C VAL A 94 -12.48 11.92 -7.80
N ARG A 95 -11.88 11.99 -9.00
CA ARG A 95 -10.41 12.09 -9.15
C ARG A 95 -9.85 13.35 -8.49
N ASN A 96 -10.52 14.49 -8.67
CA ASN A 96 -10.08 15.76 -8.09
C ASN A 96 -10.16 15.73 -6.56
N GLU A 97 -11.21 15.15 -5.98
CA GLU A 97 -11.33 14.96 -4.53
C GLU A 97 -10.20 14.10 -3.96
N LEU A 98 -9.92 12.95 -4.60
CA LEU A 98 -8.82 12.07 -4.21
C LEU A 98 -7.46 12.75 -4.33
N GLN A 99 -7.25 13.53 -5.39
CA GLN A 99 -6.01 14.27 -5.61
C GLN A 99 -5.83 15.39 -4.58
N ALA A 100 -6.90 16.11 -4.22
CA ALA A 100 -6.86 17.13 -3.18
C ALA A 100 -6.49 16.55 -1.81
N VAL A 101 -7.07 15.40 -1.45
CA VAL A 101 -6.71 14.68 -0.22
C VAL A 101 -5.27 14.16 -0.25
N PHE A 102 -4.80 13.67 -1.41
CA PHE A 102 -3.42 13.21 -1.56
C PHE A 102 -2.40 14.34 -1.36
N TYR A 103 -2.62 15.52 -1.95
CA TYR A 103 -1.74 16.68 -1.74
C TYR A 103 -1.87 17.30 -0.35
N ALA A 104 -3.00 17.14 0.34
CA ALA A 104 -3.09 17.54 1.74
C ALA A 104 -2.27 16.62 2.68
N LYS A 105 -1.90 15.42 2.20
CA LYS A 105 -1.18 14.39 2.96
C LYS A 105 0.35 14.52 2.85
N PHE A 106 0.87 15.24 1.85
CA PHE A 106 2.31 15.37 1.51
C PHE A 106 2.66 16.79 1.08
#